data_AF-A0A8J4U422-F1
#
_entry.id   AF-A0A8J4U422-F1
#
_cell.length_a   1.000
_cell.length_b   1.000
_cell.length_c   1.000
_cell.angle_alpha   90.00
_cell.angle_beta   90.00
_cell.angle_gamma   90.00
#
_symmetry.space_group_name_H-M   'P 1'
#
loop_
_entity.id
_entity.type
_entity.pdbx_description
1 polymer ?
#
loop_
_entity_poly.entity_id
_entity_poly.type
_entity_poly.pdbx_seq_one_letter_code
_entity_poly.pdbx_strand_id
1 'polypeptide(L)'
;MAIIFSLTANFIDANKFIGISNPNLTWADAQTYCQTYYTDLASSLDSTDNSILTQIKYQQGDSWIGLNKVIEPWKWSDGTNASNIP
;
A
#
# COMPACT_ATOMS: atom_id res chain seq x y z
N MET A 1 10.76 -8.85 -2.96
CA MET A 1 9.60 -8.05 -2.50
C MET A 1 8.46 -8.29 -3.47
N ALA A 2 7.26 -8.52 -2.97
CA ALA A 2 6.04 -8.65 -3.75
C ALA A 2 5.15 -7.40 -3.55
N ILE A 3 3.98 -7.36 -4.18
CA ILE A 3 3.05 -6.24 -4.17
C ILE A 3 1.66 -6.78 -3.93
N ILE A 4 0.94 -6.23 -2.95
CA ILE A 4 -0.46 -6.61 -2.70
C ILE A 4 -1.36 -5.45 -3.12
N PHE A 5 -2.34 -5.75 -3.94
CA PHE A 5 -3.32 -4.77 -4.40
C PHE A 5 -4.74 -5.24 -4.09
N SER A 6 -5.64 -4.27 -4.00
CA SER A 6 -7.07 -4.50 -3.82
C SER A 6 -7.75 -4.66 -5.18
N LEU A 7 -8.66 -5.62 -5.26
CA LEU A 7 -9.60 -5.75 -6.37
C LEU A 7 -10.95 -5.21 -5.91
N THR A 8 -11.38 -4.07 -6.45
CA THR A 8 -12.75 -3.59 -6.20
C THR A 8 -13.64 -3.94 -7.37
N ALA A 9 -14.28 -5.10 -7.33
CA ALA A 9 -15.50 -5.37 -8.08
C ALA A 9 -16.62 -5.47 -7.06
N ASN A 10 -17.55 -4.52 -7.06
CA ASN A 10 -18.69 -4.52 -6.16
C ASN A 10 -19.37 -5.92 -6.16
N PHE A 11 -19.51 -6.55 -4.99
CA PHE A 11 -20.22 -7.82 -4.66
C PHE A 11 -19.44 -9.15 -4.51
N ILE A 12 -19.85 -9.86 -3.44
CA ILE A 12 -19.82 -11.28 -3.08
C ILE A 12 -18.82 -12.19 -3.84
N ASP A 13 -17.82 -12.67 -3.09
CA ASP A 13 -16.92 -13.79 -3.39
C ASP A 13 -15.86 -13.63 -4.50
N ALA A 14 -15.45 -12.39 -4.82
CA ALA A 14 -14.14 -12.15 -5.43
C ALA A 14 -13.09 -11.89 -4.34
N ASN A 15 -12.01 -12.68 -4.33
CA ASN A 15 -10.88 -12.52 -3.40
C ASN A 15 -10.41 -11.04 -3.36
N LYS A 16 -10.68 -10.38 -2.22
CA LYS A 16 -10.50 -8.93 -2.00
C LYS A 16 -9.09 -8.42 -2.32
N PHE A 17 -8.09 -9.28 -2.14
CA PHE A 17 -6.69 -8.98 -2.38
C PHE A 17 -6.05 -10.02 -3.28
N ILE A 18 -5.03 -9.58 -4.00
CA ILE A 18 -4.21 -10.42 -4.87
C ILE A 18 -2.78 -9.93 -4.78
N GLY A 19 -1.87 -10.89 -4.65
CA GLY A 19 -0.45 -10.63 -4.55
C GLY A 19 0.26 -10.89 -5.87
N ILE A 20 1.05 -9.92 -6.33
CA ILE A 20 1.92 -9.98 -7.50
C ILE A 20 3.38 -9.97 -7.06
N SER A 21 4.17 -10.90 -7.57
CA SER A 21 5.61 -10.89 -7.34
C SER A 21 6.31 -10.07 -8.42
N ASN A 22 6.81 -8.89 -8.05
CA ASN A 22 7.69 -8.09 -8.89
C ASN A 22 8.79 -7.44 -8.04
N PRO A 23 10.02 -8.00 -8.03
CA PRO A 23 11.07 -7.56 -7.13
C PRO A 23 11.70 -6.21 -7.49
N ASN A 24 11.39 -5.65 -8.67
CA ASN A 24 12.05 -4.47 -9.21
C ASN A 24 11.28 -3.16 -8.96
N LEU A 25 10.13 -3.20 -8.27
CA LEU A 25 9.30 -2.02 -8.05
C LEU A 25 9.54 -1.41 -6.67
N THR A 26 9.77 -0.10 -6.65
CA THR A 26 9.71 0.70 -5.42
C THR A 26 8.26 0.78 -4.93
N TRP A 27 8.03 1.24 -3.71
CA TRP A 27 6.67 1.43 -3.20
C TRP A 27 5.83 2.37 -4.09
N ALA A 28 6.43 3.45 -4.59
CA ALA A 28 5.75 4.42 -5.46
C ALA A 28 5.45 3.83 -6.85
N ASP A 29 6.39 3.06 -7.41
CA ASP A 29 6.16 2.38 -8.70
C ASP A 29 5.09 1.28 -8.55
N ALA A 30 5.10 0.57 -7.42
CA ALA A 30 4.09 -0.43 -7.09
C ALA A 30 2.70 0.21 -6.96
N GLN A 31 2.60 1.36 -6.30
CA GLN A 31 1.34 2.11 -6.21
C GLN A 31 0.83 2.53 -7.59
N THR A 32 1.71 3.14 -8.40
CA THR A 32 1.37 3.56 -9.77
C THR A 32 0.95 2.37 -10.63
N TYR A 33 1.65 1.24 -10.52
CA TYR A 33 1.31 0.01 -11.21
C TYR A 33 -0.09 -0.49 -10.80
N CYS A 34 -0.39 -0.52 -9.51
CA CYS A 34 -1.70 -0.94 -9.01
C CYS A 34 -2.81 0.01 -9.44
N GLN A 35 -2.59 1.31 -9.47
CA GLN A 35 -3.58 2.28 -9.96
C GLN A 35 -3.78 2.24 -11.48
N THR A 36 -2.76 1.82 -12.24
CA THR A 36 -2.83 1.73 -13.69
C THR A 36 -3.56 0.47 -14.15
N TYR A 37 -3.29 -0.67 -13.52
CA TYR A 37 -3.78 -1.98 -13.97
C TYR A 37 -4.88 -2.57 -13.08
N TYR A 38 -5.08 -2.02 -11.88
CA TYR A 38 -6.00 -2.50 -10.85
C TYR A 38 -6.65 -1.32 -10.10
N THR A 39 -6.97 -1.46 -8.81
CA THR A 39 -7.52 -0.37 -7.99
C THR A 39 -6.42 0.45 -7.33
N ASP A 40 -5.76 -0.10 -6.31
CA ASP A 40 -4.63 0.51 -5.59
C ASP A 40 -3.94 -0.57 -4.73
N LEU A 41 -2.82 -0.24 -4.10
CA LEU A 41 -2.21 -1.08 -3.08
C LEU A 41 -3.20 -1.39 -1.95
N ALA A 42 -3.10 -2.61 -1.41
CA ALA A 42 -4.05 -3.10 -0.44
C ALA A 42 -4.01 -2.31 0.88
N SER A 43 -5.17 -1.88 1.35
CA SER A 43 -5.39 -1.37 2.70
C SER A 43 -6.20 -2.38 3.52
N SER A 44 -5.90 -2.47 4.81
CA SER A 44 -6.65 -3.28 5.75
C SER A 44 -7.69 -2.43 6.46
N LEU A 45 -8.97 -2.83 6.40
CA LEU A 45 -10.08 -2.13 7.02
C LEU A 45 -10.60 -2.84 8.28
N ASP A 46 -10.34 -4.15 8.41
CA ASP A 46 -10.80 -4.98 9.52
C ASP A 46 -9.82 -6.14 9.84
N SER A 47 -10.17 -6.95 10.83
CA SER A 47 -9.35 -8.11 11.23
C SER A 47 -9.32 -9.22 10.18
N THR A 48 -10.39 -9.36 9.39
CA THR A 48 -10.46 -10.33 8.29
C THR A 48 -9.45 -9.97 7.21
N ASP A 49 -9.34 -8.68 6.86
CA ASP A 49 -8.33 -8.19 5.93
C ASP A 49 -6.92 -8.46 6.42
N ASN A 50 -6.65 -8.19 7.70
CA ASN A 50 -5.35 -8.48 8.30
C ASN A 50 -4.98 -9.97 8.20
N SER A 51 -5.93 -10.88 8.43
CA SER A 51 -5.70 -12.32 8.27
C SER A 51 -5.37 -12.69 6.83
N ILE A 52 -6.10 -12.13 5.85
CA ILE A 52 -5.85 -12.40 4.42
C ILE A 52 -4.48 -11.85 3.99
N LEU A 53 -4.15 -10.62 4.37
CA LEU A 53 -2.84 -10.01 4.08
C LEU A 53 -1.69 -10.79 4.72
N THR A 54 -1.89 -11.31 5.93
CA THR A 54 -0.91 -12.18 6.61
C THR A 54 -0.71 -13.50 5.86
N GLN A 55 -1.79 -14.11 5.36
CA GLN A 55 -1.71 -15.32 4.57
C GLN A 55 -0.96 -15.08 3.25
N ILE A 56 -1.24 -13.97 2.56
CA ILE A 56 -0.53 -13.58 1.34
C ILE A 56 0.95 -13.36 1.64
N LYS A 57 1.29 -12.66 2.73
CA LYS A 57 2.68 -12.49 3.18
C LYS A 57 3.38 -13.82 3.43
N TYR A 58 2.71 -14.79 4.07
CA TYR A 58 3.30 -16.11 4.31
C TYR A 58 3.64 -16.84 3.00
N GLN A 59 2.82 -16.67 1.96
CA GLN A 59 3.01 -17.31 0.67
C GLN A 59 4.00 -16.58 -0.24
N GLN A 60 4.03 -15.25 -0.22
CA GLN A 60 4.78 -14.42 -1.19
C GLN A 60 5.96 -13.66 -0.59
N GLY A 61 6.13 -13.70 0.74
CA GLY A 61 7.11 -12.93 1.47
C GLY A 61 6.70 -11.47 1.67
N ASP A 62 7.66 -10.64 2.08
CA ASP A 62 7.41 -9.22 2.34
C ASP A 62 6.92 -8.51 1.07
N SER A 63 5.85 -7.76 1.24
CA SER A 63 5.10 -7.16 0.14
C SER A 63 4.76 -5.70 0.40
N TRP A 64 4.71 -4.89 -0.66
CA TRP A 64 4.18 -3.53 -0.59
C TRP A 64 2.67 -3.54 -0.38
N ILE A 65 2.20 -2.72 0.55
CA ILE A 65 0.79 -2.46 0.87
C ILE A 65 0.55 -0.94 0.85
N GLY A 66 -0.72 -0.50 0.88
CA GLY A 66 -1.10 0.90 0.75
C GLY A 66 -0.75 1.78 1.96
N LEU A 67 -0.12 1.22 3.00
CA LEU A 67 0.35 1.98 4.14
C LEU A 67 1.59 2.79 3.77
N ASN A 68 1.43 4.10 3.62
CA ASN A 68 2.54 5.04 3.42
C ASN A 68 2.74 5.89 4.66
N LYS A 69 3.98 5.98 5.16
CA LYS A 69 4.34 6.97 6.18
C LYS A 69 4.61 8.29 5.47
N VAL A 70 3.58 9.12 5.28
CA VAL A 70 3.78 10.51 4.87
C VAL A 70 4.43 11.23 6.05
N ILE A 71 5.74 11.45 5.98
CA ILE A 71 6.44 12.32 6.93
C ILE A 71 6.22 13.74 6.42
N GLU A 72 5.22 14.44 6.97
CA GLU A 72 5.15 15.89 6.74
C GLU A 72 6.28 16.59 7.50
N PRO A 73 7.05 17.50 6.85
CA PRO A 73 8.03 18.30 7.56
C PRO A 73 7.33 19.25 8.54
N TRP A 74 8.03 19.57 9.62
CA TRP A 74 7.59 20.61 10.56
C TRP A 74 7.34 21.93 9.81
N LYS A 75 6.28 22.63 10.19
CA LYS A 75 5.94 23.97 9.68
C LYS A 75 6.05 24.98 10.81
N TRP A 76 6.53 26.18 10.50
CA TRP A 76 6.53 27.32 11.41
C TRP A 76 5.09 27.83 11.63
N SER A 77 4.86 28.62 12.68
CA SER A 77 3.51 29.13 13.03
C SER A 77 2.89 30.04 11.96
N ASP A 78 3.69 30.51 11.00
CA ASP A 78 3.28 31.28 9.84
C ASP A 78 2.95 30.42 8.60
N GLY A 79 3.02 29.09 8.73
CA GLY A 79 2.75 28.13 7.66
C GLY A 79 3.93 27.87 6.73
N THR A 80 5.10 28.48 6.96
CA THR A 80 6.30 28.22 6.16
C THR A 80 6.95 26.88 6.53
N ASN A 81 7.57 26.21 5.56
CA ASN A 81 8.27 24.94 5.80
C ASN A 81 9.50 25.19 6.70
N ALA A 82 9.69 24.34 7.71
CA ALA A 82 10.85 24.44 8.61
C ALA A 82 12.10 23.78 8.01
N SER A 83 12.51 24.28 6.85
CA SER A 83 13.63 23.78 6.03
C SER A 83 15.03 24.11 6.59
N ASN A 84 15.12 24.88 7.68
CA ASN A 84 16.37 25.44 8.21
C ASN A 84 16.39 25.46 9.75
N ILE A 85 15.88 24.38 10.36
CA ILE A 85 16.09 24.08 11.78
C ILE A 85 17.57 23.66 11.95
N PRO A 86 18.40 24.36 12.76
CA PRO A 86 19.76 23.94 13.10
C PRO A 86 19.83 22.62 13.86
#